data_AF-A0A0N7F4B1-F1
#
_entry.id   AF-A0A0N7F4B1-F1
#
_cell.length_a   1.000
_cell.length_b   1.000
_cell.length_c   1.000
_cell.angle_alpha   90.00
_cell.angle_beta   90.00
_cell.angle_gamma   90.00
#
_symmetry.space_group_name_H-M   'P 1'
#
loop_
_entity.id
_entity.type
_entity.pdbx_description
1 polymer ?
#
loop_
_entity_poly.entity_id
_entity_poly.type
_entity_poly.pdbx_seq_one_letter_code
_entity_poly.pdbx_strand_id
1 'polypeptide(L)'
;MWREVLGVTEVADDITFFDHGGDSLRLVMLVERLNQTTGRALKTIDLFRAGTVRGHSELLAKADNPAPTGFRGATRSDLINAARSRKP
;
A
#
# COMPACT_ATOMS: atom_id res chain seq x y z
N MET A 1 12.83 0.47 9.21
CA MET A 1 11.90 -0.01 8.16
C MET A 1 12.14 0.62 6.79
N TRP A 2 11.73 1.87 6.49
CA TRP A 2 11.95 2.46 5.15
C TRP A 2 13.41 2.47 4.72
N ARG A 3 14.32 2.89 5.61
CA ARG A 3 15.78 2.84 5.39
C ARG A 3 16.29 1.44 5.02
N GLU A 4 15.82 0.42 5.73
CA GLU A 4 16.21 -0.98 5.45
C GLU A 4 15.67 -1.47 4.11
N VAL A 5 14.41 -1.16 3.77
CA VAL A 5 13.78 -1.57 2.51
C VAL A 5 14.39 -0.86 1.31
N LEU A 6 14.73 0.42 1.47
CA LEU A 6 15.34 1.25 0.43
C LEU A 6 16.86 1.10 0.37
N GLY A 7 17.51 0.52 1.39
CA GLY A 7 18.96 0.35 1.46
C GLY A 7 19.72 1.66 1.66
N VAL A 8 19.13 2.64 2.35
CA VAL A 8 19.68 3.99 2.53
C VAL A 8 19.90 4.31 4.01
N THR A 9 20.90 5.13 4.30
CA THR A 9 21.22 5.58 5.66
C THR A 9 20.25 6.64 6.17
N GLU A 10 19.79 7.53 5.28
CA GLU A 10 18.83 8.59 5.57
C GLU A 10 17.68 8.59 4.57
N VAL A 11 16.51 9.00 5.05
CA VAL A 11 15.25 9.13 4.31
C VAL A 11 14.63 10.42 4.79
N ALA A 12 14.40 11.36 3.89
CA ALA A 12 13.60 12.54 4.19
C ALA A 12 12.11 12.21 4.08
N ASP A 13 11.27 12.89 4.85
CA ASP A 13 9.86 12.53 4.97
C ASP A 13 9.08 12.74 3.66
N ASP A 14 9.43 13.77 2.89
CA ASP A 14 8.72 14.16 1.67
C ASP A 14 9.23 13.46 0.40
N ILE A 15 10.17 12.51 0.55
CA ILE A 15 10.68 11.79 -0.62
C ILE A 15 9.63 10.79 -1.11
N THR A 16 9.49 10.72 -2.43
CA THR A 16 8.77 9.62 -3.07
C THR A 16 9.55 8.33 -2.85
N PHE A 17 8.85 7.28 -2.44
CA PHE A 17 9.44 5.95 -2.26
C PHE A 17 10.09 5.43 -3.54
N PHE A 18 9.45 5.66 -4.69
CA PHE A 18 9.92 5.20 -6.00
C PHE A 18 11.13 5.97 -6.51
N ASP A 19 11.22 7.27 -6.23
CA ASP A 19 12.37 8.09 -6.65
C ASP A 19 13.65 7.75 -5.89
N HIS A 20 13.53 7.12 -4.72
CA HIS A 20 14.64 6.69 -3.87
C HIS A 20 14.94 5.19 -3.95
N GLY A 21 14.67 4.57 -5.10
CA GLY A 21 15.00 3.16 -5.36
C GLY A 21 13.95 2.16 -4.88
N GLY A 22 12.77 2.63 -4.49
CA GLY A 22 11.62 1.79 -4.26
C GLY A 22 11.04 1.25 -5.56
N ASP A 23 10.61 -0.01 -5.54
CA ASP A 23 9.87 -0.66 -6.62
C ASP A 23 8.66 -1.40 -6.07
N SER A 24 7.89 -2.05 -6.94
CA SER A 24 6.69 -2.79 -6.56
C SER A 24 6.98 -3.93 -5.58
N LEU A 25 8.09 -4.64 -5.71
CA LEU A 25 8.47 -5.74 -4.83
C LEU A 25 8.84 -5.22 -3.44
N ARG A 26 9.66 -4.18 -3.37
CA ARG A 26 10.02 -3.49 -2.12
C ARG A 26 8.81 -2.91 -1.41
N LEU A 27 7.85 -2.37 -2.17
CA LEU A 27 6.59 -1.88 -1.61
C LEU A 27 5.77 -3.01 -1.00
N VAL A 28 5.66 -4.16 -1.68
CA VAL A 28 4.97 -5.35 -1.15
C VAL A 28 5.65 -5.85 0.14
N MET A 29 6.98 -5.95 0.14
CA MET A 29 7.74 -6.35 1.33
C MET A 29 7.57 -5.38 2.50
N LEU A 30 7.50 -4.07 2.20
CA LEU A 30 7.25 -3.04 3.22
C LEU A 30 5.85 -3.21 3.84
N VAL A 31 4.82 -3.43 3.03
CA VAL A 31 3.44 -3.66 3.50
C VAL A 31 3.38 -4.89 4.40
N GLU A 32 4.01 -5.98 3.99
CA GLU A 32 4.03 -7.22 4.76
C GLU A 32 4.71 -7.01 6.12
N ARG A 33 5.88 -6.36 6.15
CA ARG A 33 6.58 -6.04 7.39
C ARG A 33 5.79 -5.09 8.29
N LEU A 34 5.14 -4.08 7.73
CA LEU A 34 4.28 -3.16 8.48
C LEU A 34 3.10 -3.90 9.10
N ASN A 35 2.45 -4.80 8.35
CA ASN A 35 1.36 -5.62 8.86
C ASN A 35 1.83 -6.54 9.99
N GLN A 36 2.98 -7.19 9.85
CA GLN A 36 3.56 -8.05 10.89
C GLN A 36 3.93 -7.29 12.16
N THR A 37 4.51 -6.09 12.03
CA THR A 37 4.97 -5.29 13.19
C THR A 37 3.85 -4.51 13.88
N THR A 38 2.85 -4.06 13.13
CA THR A 38 1.73 -3.26 13.67
C THR A 38 0.49 -4.10 13.97
N GLY A 39 0.43 -5.35 13.50
CA GLY A 39 -0.76 -6.20 13.59
C GLY A 39 -1.91 -5.74 12.69
N ARG A 40 -1.64 -4.85 11.74
CA ARG A 40 -2.67 -4.26 10.86
C ARG A 40 -2.81 -5.01 9.54
N ALA A 41 -3.89 -4.70 8.82
CA ALA A 41 -4.17 -5.21 7.49
C ALA A 41 -4.09 -4.10 6.43
N LEU A 42 -2.92 -3.46 6.31
CA LEU A 42 -2.64 -2.47 5.28
C LEU A 42 -2.67 -3.13 3.91
N LYS A 43 -3.25 -2.43 2.93
CA LYS A 43 -3.24 -2.86 1.53
C LYS A 43 -2.10 -2.19 0.78
N THR A 44 -1.47 -2.93 -0.13
CA THR A 44 -0.42 -2.39 -0.99
C THR A 44 -0.88 -1.18 -1.81
N ILE A 45 -2.14 -1.17 -2.25
CA ILE A 45 -2.70 -0.05 -3.01
C ILE A 45 -2.79 1.24 -2.18
N ASP A 46 -2.96 1.13 -0.87
CA ASP A 46 -3.05 2.30 0.02
C ASP A 46 -1.67 2.93 0.20
N LEU A 47 -0.64 2.11 0.42
CA LEU A 47 0.76 2.57 0.45
C LEU A 47 1.16 3.17 -0.91
N PHE A 48 0.83 2.48 -2.01
CA PHE A 48 1.13 2.98 -3.36
C PHE A 48 0.55 4.38 -3.61
N ARG A 49 -0.69 4.63 -3.18
CA ARG A 49 -1.37 5.94 -3.32
C ARG A 49 -0.75 7.03 -2.46
N ALA A 50 -0.23 6.68 -1.28
CA ALA A 50 0.44 7.63 -0.39
C ALA A 50 1.76 8.11 -0.98
N GLY A 51 2.52 7.25 -1.68
CA GLY A 51 3.65 7.60 -2.55
C GLY A 51 4.92 8.10 -1.86
N THR A 52 4.80 8.80 -0.73
CA THR A 52 5.90 9.37 0.06
C THR A 52 6.00 8.72 1.43
N VAL A 53 7.15 8.87 2.09
CA VAL A 53 7.37 8.35 3.44
C VAL A 53 6.46 9.02 4.46
N ARG A 54 6.23 10.33 4.33
CA ARG A 54 5.23 11.09 5.11
C ARG A 54 3.84 10.53 4.87
N GLY A 55 3.43 10.35 3.62
CA GLY A 55 2.12 9.81 3.26
C GLY A 55 1.89 8.41 3.84
N HIS A 56 2.92 7.56 3.85
CA HIS A 56 2.84 6.24 4.49
C HIS A 56 2.66 6.36 6.01
N SER A 57 3.36 7.29 6.65
CA SER A 57 3.26 7.54 8.10
C SER A 57 1.88 8.08 8.47
N GLU A 58 1.32 8.98 7.67
CA GLU A 58 -0.04 9.49 7.84
C GLU A 58 -1.10 8.41 7.64
N LEU A 59 -0.91 7.52 6.66
CA LEU A 59 -1.80 6.37 6.44
C LEU A 59 -1.81 5.46 7.67
N LEU A 60 -0.64 5.22 8.26
CA LEU A 60 -0.52 4.50 9.51
C LEU A 60 -1.24 5.26 10.64
N ALA A 61 -1.02 6.56 10.81
CA ALA A 61 -1.71 7.32 11.86
C ALA A 61 -3.25 7.31 11.70
N LYS A 62 -3.77 7.33 10.47
CA LYS A 62 -5.22 7.30 10.18
C LYS A 62 -5.86 5.93 10.40
N ALA A 63 -5.12 4.84 10.18
CA ALA A 63 -5.65 3.48 10.32
C ALA A 63 -5.98 3.07 11.77
N ASP A 64 -5.60 3.88 12.77
CA ASP A 64 -6.12 3.73 14.16
C ASP A 64 -7.61 4.07 14.27
N ASN A 65 -8.21 4.67 13.23
CA ASN A 65 -9.64 4.89 13.14
C ASN A 65 -10.21 3.94 12.05
N PRO A 66 -10.79 2.78 12.42
CA PRO A 66 -11.20 1.78 11.44
C PRO A 66 -12.40 2.29 10.63
N ALA A 67 -12.15 2.88 9.47
CA ALA A 67 -13.16 3.04 8.44
C ALA A 67 -13.54 1.66 7.88
N PRO A 68 -14.83 1.39 7.61
CA PRO A 68 -15.28 0.09 7.13
C PRO A 68 -14.66 -0.21 5.77
N THR A 69 -13.70 -1.15 5.75
CA THR A 69 -12.91 -1.43 4.56
C THR A 69 -13.53 -2.60 3.77
N GLY A 70 -14.59 -2.29 3.02
CA GLY A 70 -15.14 -3.17 1.99
C GLY A 70 -14.55 -2.83 0.62
N PHE A 71 -13.46 -3.48 0.22
CA PHE A 71 -13.14 -3.62 -1.20
C PHE A 71 -12.43 -4.96 -1.42
N ARG A 72 -13.22 -5.93 -1.90
CA ARG A 72 -12.74 -7.22 -2.42
C ARG A 72 -12.16 -6.90 -3.79
N GLY A 73 -10.85 -7.08 -3.95
CA GLY A 73 -10.21 -6.90 -5.26
C GLY A 73 -10.92 -7.80 -6.27
N ALA A 74 -11.60 -7.20 -7.24
CA ALA A 74 -12.19 -7.94 -8.33
C ALA A 74 -11.07 -8.69 -9.04
N THR A 75 -11.12 -10.01 -9.00
CA THR A 75 -10.25 -10.86 -9.79
C THR A 75 -10.50 -10.59 -11.27
N ARG A 76 -9.56 -10.96 -12.14
CA ARG A 76 -9.77 -10.94 -13.59
C ARG A 76 -11.09 -11.66 -13.96
N SER A 77 -11.43 -12.72 -13.24
CA SER A 77 -12.67 -13.48 -13.38
C SER A 77 -13.91 -12.67 -13.01
N ASP A 78 -13.84 -11.85 -11.96
CA ASP A 78 -14.96 -11.00 -11.52
C ASP A 78 -15.27 -9.89 -12.54
N LEU A 79 -14.24 -9.33 -13.18
CA LEU A 79 -14.40 -8.32 -14.22
C LEU A 79 -14.99 -8.89 -15.51
N ILE A 80 -14.60 -10.11 -15.89
CA ILE A 80 -15.13 -10.81 -17.07
C ILE A 80 -16.61 -11.17 -16.86
N ASN A 81 -16.99 -11.61 -15.65
CA ASN A 81 -18.39 -11.90 -15.33
C ASN A 81 -19.24 -10.62 -15.30
N ALA A 82 -18.76 -9.55 -14.67
CA ALA A 82 -19.47 -8.28 -14.62
C ALA A 82 -19.68 -7.65 -16.01
N ALA A 83 -18.75 -7.85 -16.94
CA ALA A 83 -18.88 -7.40 -18.33
C ALA A 83 -19.95 -8.19 -19.10
N ARG A 84 -20.14 -9.48 -18.79
CA ARG A 84 -21.16 -10.33 -19.43
C ARG A 84 -22.57 -10.08 -18.90
N SER A 85 -22.70 -9.66 -17.65
CA SER A 85 -23.99 -9.33 -17.02
C SER A 85 -24.59 -8.01 -17.50
N ARG A 86 -23.86 -7.20 -18.27
CA ARG A 86 -24.40 -6.01 -18.95
C ARG A 86 -24.73 -6.35 -20.40
N LYS A 87 -25.87 -6.99 -20.63
CA LYS A 87 -26.51 -6.95 -21.94
C LYS A 87 -28.03 -6.77 -21.75
N PRO A 88 -28.66 -5.81 -22.44
CA PRO A 88 -30.11 -5.62 -22.42
C PRO A 88 -30.85 -6.80 -23.04
#